data_AF-A0AAP5Z2C6-F1
#
_entry.id   AF-A0AAP5Z2C6-F1
#
_cell.length_a   1.000
_cell.length_b   1.000
_cell.length_c   1.000
_cell.angle_alpha   90.00
_cell.angle_beta   90.00
_cell.angle_gamma   90.00
#
_symmetry.space_group_name_H-M   'P 1'
#
loop_
_entity.id
_entity.type
_entity.pdbx_description
1 polymer ?
#
loop_
_entity_poly.entity_id
_entity_poly.type
_entity_poly.pdbx_seq_one_letter_code
_entity_poly.pdbx_strand_id
1 'polypeptide(L)'
;LKDWSEREAPGSDAASLTGRAMGYFSTIKEAMVFAFAPPAIQELGNATGFDFYLQDSLSLGHEALVAAQGQLLGMAAQNPKLVGVRPNGQSDAPMYQVHVDHVKLRALDVSINDVNQILSAAWGGAYINDYIDRGRVKKVMVQSDAEFRMQPEDFNSWYVRNAQGEMVP
;
A
#
# COMPACT_ATOMS: atom_id res chain seq x y z
N LEU A 1 25.42 -12.33 -4.08
CA LEU A 1 25.98 -13.70 -4.14
C LEU A 1 27.45 -13.63 -3.75
N LYS A 2 28.07 -14.76 -3.38
CA LYS A 2 29.53 -14.84 -3.25
C LYS A 2 30.21 -14.53 -4.59
N ASP A 3 31.52 -14.29 -4.55
CA ASP A 3 32.33 -14.10 -5.75
C ASP A 3 32.21 -15.29 -6.71
N TRP A 4 32.48 -15.06 -7.99
CA TRP A 4 32.35 -16.05 -9.05
C TRP A 4 33.39 -17.16 -8.88
N SER A 5 34.57 -16.83 -8.36
CA SER A 5 35.63 -17.80 -8.02
C SER A 5 35.22 -18.80 -6.93
N GLU A 6 34.22 -18.48 -6.11
CA GLU A 6 33.68 -19.38 -5.09
C GLU A 6 32.44 -20.17 -5.58
N ARG A 7 32.07 -20.05 -6.86
CA ARG A 7 30.83 -20.59 -7.44
C ARG A 7 31.10 -21.39 -8.71
N GLU A 8 31.95 -22.41 -8.58
CA GLU A 8 32.32 -23.29 -9.70
C GLU A 8 31.39 -24.51 -9.86
N ALA A 9 30.60 -24.84 -8.84
CA ALA A 9 29.69 -25.99 -8.89
C ALA A 9 28.54 -25.75 -9.89
N PRO A 10 28.08 -26.79 -10.62
CA PRO A 10 26.91 -26.69 -11.49
C PRO A 10 25.69 -26.14 -10.74
N GLY A 11 24.99 -25.19 -11.36
CA GLY A 11 23.79 -24.57 -10.78
C GLY A 11 24.04 -23.54 -9.68
N SER A 12 25.28 -23.10 -9.50
CA SER A 12 25.66 -21.98 -8.61
C SER A 12 25.55 -20.60 -9.29
N ASP A 13 25.15 -20.56 -10.57
CA ASP A 13 24.82 -19.35 -11.30
C ASP A 13 23.50 -18.73 -10.81
N ALA A 14 23.29 -17.46 -11.18
CA ALA A 14 22.15 -16.70 -10.71
C ALA A 14 20.81 -17.22 -11.26
N ALA A 15 20.78 -17.76 -12.49
CA ALA A 15 19.54 -18.27 -13.09
C ALA A 15 19.10 -19.57 -12.41
N SER A 16 20.03 -20.48 -12.18
CA SER A 16 19.78 -21.72 -11.44
C SER A 16 19.33 -21.46 -10.00
N LEU A 17 19.94 -20.49 -9.33
CA LEU A 17 19.52 -20.09 -7.99
C LEU A 17 18.10 -19.50 -8.00
N THR A 18 17.80 -18.64 -8.97
CA THR A 18 16.48 -18.04 -9.16
C THR A 18 15.42 -19.11 -9.35
N GLY A 19 15.68 -20.11 -10.19
CA GLY A 19 14.78 -21.24 -10.41
C GLY A 19 14.48 -22.03 -9.12
N ARG A 20 15.51 -22.34 -8.32
CA ARG A 20 15.32 -23.01 -7.02
C ARG A 20 14.54 -22.14 -6.03
N ALA A 21 14.87 -20.85 -5.96
CA ALA A 21 14.17 -19.91 -5.09
C ALA A 21 12.68 -19.82 -5.47
N MET A 22 12.37 -19.72 -6.76
CA MET A 22 10.99 -19.75 -7.27
C MET A 22 10.26 -21.04 -6.88
N GLY A 23 10.91 -22.21 -6.99
CA GLY A 23 10.33 -23.49 -6.58
C GLY A 23 10.03 -23.59 -5.08
N TYR A 24 10.86 -22.96 -4.23
CA TYR A 24 10.57 -22.86 -2.80
C TYR A 24 9.47 -21.82 -2.52
N PHE A 25 9.56 -20.64 -3.12
CA PHE A 25 8.62 -19.53 -2.92
C PHE A 25 7.20 -19.86 -3.36
N SER A 26 7.01 -20.74 -4.35
CA SER A 26 5.68 -21.23 -4.72
C SER A 26 4.98 -22.04 -3.61
N THR A 27 5.71 -22.45 -2.56
CA THR A 27 5.13 -23.16 -1.41
C THR A 27 4.64 -22.22 -0.30
N ILE A 28 5.00 -20.93 -0.35
CA ILE A 28 4.58 -19.93 0.62
C ILE A 28 3.10 -19.64 0.42
N LYS A 29 2.31 -19.80 1.49
CA LYS A 29 0.88 -19.47 1.49
C LYS A 29 0.70 -17.99 1.76
N GLU A 30 -0.38 -17.41 1.23
CA GLU A 30 -0.82 -16.03 1.49
C GLU A 30 0.13 -14.92 1.00
N ALA A 31 1.19 -15.26 0.25
CA ALA A 31 2.08 -14.29 -0.37
C ALA A 31 2.54 -14.78 -1.75
N MET A 32 2.70 -13.84 -2.67
CA MET A 32 3.37 -14.08 -3.96
C MET A 32 4.80 -13.56 -3.87
N VAL A 33 5.76 -14.48 -3.83
CA VAL A 33 7.19 -14.15 -3.72
C VAL A 33 7.91 -14.55 -5.00
N PHE A 34 8.61 -13.59 -5.61
CA PHE A 34 9.29 -13.77 -6.88
C PHE A 34 10.80 -13.52 -6.75
N ALA A 35 11.59 -14.36 -7.41
CA ALA A 35 13.01 -14.11 -7.64
C ALA A 35 13.23 -13.88 -9.15
N PHE A 36 14.04 -12.90 -9.50
CA PHE A 36 14.47 -12.64 -10.87
C PHE A 36 15.88 -12.05 -10.88
N ALA A 37 16.64 -12.34 -11.93
CA ALA A 37 17.92 -11.68 -12.17
C ALA A 37 17.66 -10.32 -12.85
N PRO A 38 18.37 -9.25 -12.44
CA PRO A 38 18.26 -7.96 -13.11
C PRO A 38 18.78 -8.06 -14.56
N PRO A 39 18.29 -7.21 -15.49
CA PRO A 39 18.81 -7.18 -16.86
C PRO A 39 20.25 -6.69 -16.90
N ALA A 40 20.93 -6.97 -18.02
CA ALA A 40 22.34 -6.59 -18.22
C ALA A 40 22.57 -5.06 -18.18
N ILE A 41 21.56 -4.27 -18.54
CA ILE A 41 21.57 -2.81 -18.46
C ILE A 41 20.40 -2.39 -17.56
N GLN A 42 20.70 -1.88 -16.37
CA GLN A 42 19.69 -1.53 -15.36
C GLN A 42 18.76 -0.39 -15.82
N GLU A 43 19.25 0.50 -16.68
CA GLU A 43 18.49 1.62 -17.23
C GLU A 43 17.37 1.18 -18.19
N LEU A 44 17.40 -0.07 -18.68
CA LEU A 44 16.33 -0.64 -19.50
C LEU A 44 15.20 -1.29 -18.68
N GLY A 45 15.24 -1.11 -17.35
CA GLY A 45 14.22 -1.60 -16.43
C GLY A 45 14.78 -2.60 -15.41
N ASN A 46 13.91 -3.04 -14.49
CA ASN A 46 14.28 -4.01 -13.45
C ASN A 46 13.90 -5.45 -13.79
N ALA A 47 13.15 -5.66 -14.88
CA ALA A 47 12.73 -6.97 -15.37
C ALA A 47 13.00 -7.07 -16.88
N THR A 48 13.43 -8.24 -17.34
CA THR A 48 13.53 -8.55 -18.76
C THR A 48 12.14 -8.83 -19.34
N GLY A 49 11.76 -8.20 -20.45
CA GLY A 49 10.49 -8.49 -21.14
C GLY A 49 9.83 -7.25 -21.72
N PHE A 50 8.53 -7.09 -21.44
CA PHE A 50 7.70 -5.97 -21.87
C PHE A 50 7.06 -5.26 -20.68
N ASP A 51 6.66 -4.01 -20.89
CA ASP A 51 5.78 -3.26 -19.99
C ASP A 51 4.45 -2.99 -20.71
N PHE A 52 3.33 -3.09 -19.98
CA PHE A 52 1.99 -3.02 -20.54
C PHE A 52 1.04 -2.29 -19.59
N TYR A 53 0.31 -1.31 -20.13
CA TYR A 53 -0.73 -0.58 -19.42
C TYR A 53 -2.10 -0.93 -20.00
N LEU A 54 -2.97 -1.47 -19.14
CA LEU A 54 -4.38 -1.63 -19.46
C LEU A 54 -5.11 -0.33 -19.15
N GLN A 55 -5.82 0.22 -20.13
CA GLN A 55 -6.52 1.50 -20.01
C GLN A 55 -8.02 1.32 -20.19
N ASP A 56 -8.79 1.93 -19.29
CA ASP A 56 -10.21 2.19 -19.49
C ASP A 56 -10.40 3.45 -20.34
N SER A 57 -10.76 3.27 -21.61
CA SER A 57 -10.98 4.37 -22.56
C SER A 57 -12.43 4.85 -22.63
N LEU A 58 -13.36 4.12 -22.02
CA LEU A 58 -14.81 4.40 -22.07
C LEU A 58 -15.36 4.87 -20.72
N SER A 59 -14.50 5.07 -19.71
CA SER A 59 -14.88 5.43 -18.35
C SER A 59 -15.85 4.44 -17.70
N LEU A 60 -15.62 3.14 -17.92
CA LEU A 60 -16.40 2.05 -17.32
C LEU A 60 -16.16 1.92 -15.80
N GLY A 61 -15.05 2.45 -15.30
CA GLY A 61 -14.72 2.50 -13.88
C GLY A 61 -13.80 1.39 -13.40
N HIS A 62 -13.39 1.50 -12.15
CA HIS A 62 -12.36 0.66 -11.52
C HIS A 62 -12.70 -0.84 -11.55
N GLU A 63 -13.92 -1.21 -11.14
CA GLU A 63 -14.33 -2.62 -11.10
C GLU A 63 -14.30 -3.29 -12.48
N ALA A 64 -14.77 -2.59 -13.52
CA ALA A 64 -14.75 -3.08 -14.89
C ALA A 64 -13.32 -3.24 -15.41
N LEU A 65 -12.42 -2.30 -15.08
CA LEU A 65 -11.02 -2.37 -15.46
C LEU A 65 -10.29 -3.53 -14.75
N VAL A 66 -10.57 -3.77 -13.46
CA VAL A 66 -10.03 -4.90 -12.70
C VAL A 66 -10.53 -6.24 -13.27
N ALA A 67 -11.80 -6.33 -13.63
CA ALA A 67 -12.34 -7.52 -14.29
C ALA A 67 -11.66 -7.80 -15.64
N ALA A 68 -11.45 -6.76 -16.45
CA ALA A 68 -10.72 -6.86 -17.72
C ALA A 68 -9.25 -7.26 -17.52
N GLN A 69 -8.59 -6.74 -16.49
CA GLN A 69 -7.24 -7.15 -16.09
C GLN A 69 -7.20 -8.64 -15.74
N GLY A 70 -8.16 -9.12 -14.93
CA GLY A 70 -8.28 -10.53 -14.58
C GLY A 70 -8.44 -11.42 -15.80
N GLN A 71 -9.29 -11.03 -16.75
CA GLN A 71 -9.47 -11.75 -18.02
C GLN A 71 -8.17 -11.78 -18.84
N LEU A 72 -7.49 -10.64 -18.97
CA LEU A 72 -6.21 -10.54 -19.69
C LEU A 72 -5.15 -11.46 -19.09
N LEU A 73 -4.99 -11.45 -17.76
CA LEU A 73 -4.04 -12.30 -17.05
C LEU A 73 -4.38 -13.79 -17.20
N GLY A 74 -5.67 -14.14 -17.12
CA GLY A 74 -6.14 -15.52 -17.34
C GLY A 74 -5.83 -16.03 -18.74
N MET A 75 -6.03 -15.20 -19.76
CA MET A 75 -5.65 -15.52 -21.15
C MET A 75 -4.13 -15.60 -21.33
N ALA A 76 -3.38 -14.67 -20.72
CA ALA A 76 -1.93 -14.65 -20.82
C ALA A 76 -1.29 -15.91 -20.21
N ALA A 77 -1.82 -16.41 -19.09
CA ALA A 77 -1.35 -17.63 -18.44
C ALA A 77 -1.50 -18.89 -19.30
N GLN A 78 -2.42 -18.90 -20.27
CA GLN A 78 -2.64 -20.02 -21.18
C GLN A 78 -1.72 -19.99 -22.41
N ASN A 79 -1.03 -18.86 -22.67
CA ASN A 79 -0.18 -18.70 -23.83
C ASN A 79 1.27 -19.09 -23.49
N PRO A 80 1.82 -20.19 -24.06
CA PRO A 80 3.18 -20.64 -23.73
C PRO A 80 4.29 -19.69 -24.21
N LYS A 81 3.95 -18.69 -25.04
CA LYS A 81 4.90 -17.64 -25.46
C LYS A 81 5.09 -16.55 -24.40
N LEU A 82 4.22 -16.51 -23.39
CA LEU A 82 4.26 -15.51 -22.32
C LEU A 82 4.77 -16.16 -21.03
N VAL A 83 5.66 -15.46 -20.33
CA VAL A 83 6.25 -15.94 -19.08
C VAL A 83 6.23 -14.80 -18.07
N GLY A 84 5.81 -15.09 -16.84
CA GLY A 84 5.88 -14.13 -15.73
C GLY A 84 4.97 -12.92 -15.87
N VAL A 85 3.87 -13.01 -16.62
CA VAL A 85 2.89 -11.93 -16.75
C VAL A 85 2.17 -11.73 -15.42
N ARG A 86 2.22 -10.51 -14.88
CA ARG A 86 1.70 -10.19 -13.55
C ARG A 86 1.25 -8.73 -13.49
N PRO A 87 0.30 -8.39 -12.60
CA PRO A 87 -0.02 -7.00 -12.32
C PRO A 87 1.15 -6.32 -11.59
N ASN A 88 1.36 -5.03 -11.88
CA ASN A 88 2.32 -4.19 -11.16
C ASN A 88 1.69 -3.43 -9.98
N GLY A 89 0.35 -3.44 -9.88
CA GLY A 89 -0.41 -2.78 -8.82
C GLY A 89 -0.75 -3.72 -7.65
N GLN A 90 -1.42 -3.17 -6.64
CA GLN A 90 -2.02 -3.93 -5.55
C GLN A 90 -3.50 -4.18 -5.84
N SER A 91 -4.03 -5.29 -5.33
CA SER A 91 -5.46 -5.57 -5.34
C SER A 91 -6.19 -4.65 -4.37
N ASP A 92 -7.50 -4.52 -4.56
CA ASP A 92 -8.36 -3.79 -3.62
C ASP A 92 -8.29 -4.42 -2.23
N ALA A 93 -8.25 -3.56 -1.22
CA ALA A 93 -8.20 -3.94 0.18
C ALA A 93 -9.47 -3.46 0.90
N PRO A 94 -9.92 -4.14 1.96
CA PRO A 94 -10.98 -3.64 2.82
C PRO A 94 -10.65 -2.24 3.35
N MET A 95 -11.62 -1.33 3.28
CA MET A 95 -11.51 0.03 3.79
C MET A 95 -12.61 0.28 4.82
N TYR A 96 -12.29 1.05 5.86
CA TYR A 96 -13.28 1.52 6.83
C TYR A 96 -13.77 2.91 6.43
N GLN A 97 -15.03 3.01 6.00
CA GLN A 97 -15.62 4.27 5.56
C GLN A 97 -16.32 4.98 6.72
N VAL A 98 -15.81 6.17 7.07
CA VAL A 98 -16.39 7.03 8.11
C VAL A 98 -17.37 8.01 7.45
N HIS A 99 -18.63 7.95 7.88
CA HIS A 99 -19.67 8.88 7.44
C HIS A 99 -19.98 9.88 8.54
N VAL A 100 -19.86 11.17 8.24
CA VAL A 100 -20.14 12.25 9.20
C VAL A 100 -21.53 12.81 8.95
N ASP A 101 -22.38 12.79 9.98
CA ASP A 101 -23.72 13.39 9.91
C ASP A 101 -23.67 14.91 10.16
N HIS A 102 -23.68 15.67 9.07
CA HIS A 102 -23.67 17.13 9.11
C HIS A 102 -24.92 17.77 9.74
N VAL A 103 -26.05 17.07 9.77
CA VAL A 103 -27.26 17.56 10.46
C VAL A 103 -27.08 17.40 11.96
N LYS A 104 -26.53 16.25 12.39
CA LYS A 104 -26.23 16.00 13.80
C LYS A 104 -25.16 16.94 14.34
N LEU A 105 -24.09 17.19 13.60
CA LEU A 105 -23.05 18.15 14.00
C LEU A 105 -23.63 19.54 14.26
N ARG A 106 -24.51 20.02 13.37
CA ARG A 106 -25.18 21.33 13.54
C ARG A 106 -26.12 21.34 14.73
N ALA A 107 -26.87 20.26 14.97
CA ALA A 107 -27.77 20.16 16.11
C ALA A 107 -27.03 20.13 17.46
N LEU A 108 -25.77 19.70 17.47
CA LEU A 108 -24.91 19.66 18.66
C LEU A 108 -23.91 20.82 18.73
N ASP A 109 -24.02 21.80 17.81
CA ASP A 109 -23.08 22.93 17.67
C ASP A 109 -21.60 22.51 17.59
N VAL A 110 -21.33 21.42 16.88
CA VAL A 110 -19.99 20.90 16.60
C VAL A 110 -19.53 21.35 15.21
N SER A 111 -18.34 21.95 15.14
CA SER A 111 -17.70 22.35 13.88
C SER A 111 -17.17 21.12 13.13
N ILE A 112 -17.50 21.03 11.83
CA ILE A 112 -16.93 20.01 10.94
C ILE A 112 -15.40 20.15 10.83
N ASN A 113 -14.86 21.35 10.97
CA ASN A 113 -13.41 21.57 10.94
C ASN A 113 -12.74 20.93 12.15
N ASP A 114 -13.36 21.01 13.33
CA ASP A 114 -12.79 20.44 14.55
C ASP A 114 -12.83 18.92 14.51
N VAL A 115 -13.93 18.34 13.99
CA VAL A 115 -14.05 16.91 13.70
C VAL A 115 -12.94 16.47 12.74
N ASN A 116 -12.80 17.14 11.59
CA ASN A 116 -11.80 16.79 10.59
C ASN A 116 -10.37 16.94 11.13
N GLN A 117 -10.10 17.97 11.94
CA GLN A 117 -8.79 18.19 12.54
C GLN A 117 -8.45 17.10 13.54
N ILE A 118 -9.38 16.73 14.43
CA ILE A 118 -9.19 15.65 15.39
C ILE A 118 -8.98 14.32 14.67
N LEU A 119 -9.84 13.96 13.72
CA LEU A 119 -9.72 12.71 12.98
C LEU A 119 -8.41 12.62 12.20
N SER A 120 -8.04 13.70 11.50
CA SER A 120 -6.79 13.75 10.72
C SER A 120 -5.56 13.64 11.61
N ALA A 121 -5.52 14.39 12.72
CA ALA A 121 -4.39 14.36 13.64
C ALA A 121 -4.30 13.03 14.40
N ALA A 122 -5.41 12.54 14.95
CA ALA A 122 -5.45 11.31 15.73
C ALA A 122 -5.07 10.08 14.89
N TRP A 123 -5.70 9.90 13.73
CA TRP A 123 -5.57 8.70 12.91
C TRP A 123 -4.48 8.80 11.84
N GLY A 124 -4.37 9.95 11.18
CA GLY A 124 -3.38 10.18 10.10
C GLY A 124 -2.04 10.74 10.58
N GLY A 125 -2.02 11.36 11.76
CA GLY A 125 -0.87 12.13 12.25
C GLY A 125 -0.79 13.51 11.58
N ALA A 126 -0.43 14.51 12.37
CA ALA A 126 -0.29 15.89 11.92
C ALA A 126 1.12 16.41 12.19
N TYR A 127 1.76 16.97 11.16
CA TYR A 127 2.95 17.80 11.34
C TYR A 127 2.54 19.16 11.91
N ILE A 128 3.18 19.57 12.99
CA ILE A 128 2.86 20.83 13.67
C ILE A 128 3.93 21.89 13.37
N ASN A 129 5.19 21.56 13.64
CA ASN A 129 6.32 22.46 13.45
C ASN A 129 7.64 21.68 13.52
N ASP A 130 8.76 22.41 13.53
CA ASP A 130 10.09 21.85 13.71
C ASP A 130 10.68 22.23 15.09
N TYR A 131 11.61 21.40 15.57
CA TYR A 131 12.43 21.65 16.75
C TYR A 131 13.90 21.29 16.49
N ILE A 132 14.81 21.73 17.36
CA ILE A 132 16.25 21.43 17.25
C ILE A 132 16.61 20.30 18.23
N ASP A 133 17.09 19.18 17.69
CA ASP A 133 17.70 18.09 18.45
C ASP A 133 19.19 17.99 18.10
N ARG A 134 20.07 18.30 19.05
CA ARG A 134 21.54 18.21 18.90
C ARG A 134 22.07 18.93 17.65
N GLY A 135 21.57 20.14 17.41
CA GLY A 135 21.98 20.98 16.28
C GLY A 135 21.35 20.61 14.93
N ARG A 136 20.42 19.64 14.90
CA ARG A 136 19.68 19.27 13.68
C ARG A 136 18.21 19.61 13.84
N VAL A 137 17.66 20.27 12.83
CA VAL A 137 16.22 20.53 12.73
C VAL A 137 15.49 19.19 12.49
N LYS A 138 14.45 18.95 13.27
CA LYS A 138 13.60 17.75 13.21
C LYS A 138 12.14 18.15 13.32
N LYS A 139 11.26 17.32 12.75
CA LYS A 139 9.81 17.53 12.78
C LYS A 139 9.21 17.18 14.13
N VAL A 140 8.20 17.94 14.52
CA VAL A 140 7.25 17.62 15.58
C VAL A 140 5.98 17.11 14.92
N MET A 141 5.59 15.89 15.28
CA MET A 141 4.37 15.24 14.84
C MET A 141 3.47 15.02 16.05
N VAL A 142 2.16 15.21 15.87
CA VAL A 142 1.13 14.81 16.83
C VAL A 142 0.31 13.70 16.21
N GLN A 143 0.11 12.62 16.95
CA GLN A 143 -0.77 11.52 16.58
C GLN A 143 -1.31 10.88 17.85
N SER A 144 -2.44 10.19 17.77
CA SER A 144 -2.83 9.31 18.84
C SER A 144 -1.81 8.19 19.05
N ASP A 145 -1.62 7.83 20.32
CA ASP A 145 -1.02 6.55 20.67
C ASP A 145 -1.79 5.40 20.03
N ALA A 146 -1.05 4.35 19.69
CA ALA A 146 -1.55 3.27 18.85
C ALA A 146 -2.83 2.63 19.39
N GLU A 147 -2.90 2.39 20.71
CA GLU A 147 -4.03 1.71 21.36
C GLU A 147 -5.38 2.41 21.21
N PHE A 148 -5.43 3.68 20.81
CA PHE A 148 -6.67 4.44 20.60
C PHE A 148 -6.98 4.70 19.11
N ARG A 149 -6.36 3.93 18.20
CA ARG A 149 -6.55 4.05 16.75
C ARG A 149 -6.26 2.77 15.95
N MET A 150 -6.40 1.60 16.57
CA MET A 150 -6.18 0.31 15.90
C MET A 150 -7.46 -0.27 15.32
N GLN A 151 -8.59 -0.05 15.99
CA GLN A 151 -9.87 -0.71 15.68
C GLN A 151 -10.98 0.30 15.44
N PRO A 152 -12.03 -0.05 14.67
CA PRO A 152 -13.20 0.81 14.49
C PRO A 152 -13.84 1.30 15.80
N GLU A 153 -13.80 0.50 16.86
CA GLU A 153 -14.39 0.86 18.16
C GLU A 153 -13.64 2.01 18.84
N ASP A 154 -12.37 2.23 18.49
CA ASP A 154 -11.53 3.28 19.07
C ASP A 154 -12.01 4.69 18.70
N PHE A 155 -12.83 4.83 17.64
CA PHE A 155 -13.50 6.08 17.32
C PHE A 155 -14.35 6.61 18.49
N ASN A 156 -14.90 5.71 19.32
CA ASN A 156 -15.71 6.08 20.49
C ASN A 156 -14.90 6.71 21.64
N SER A 157 -13.56 6.64 21.57
CA SER A 157 -12.67 7.26 22.57
C SER A 157 -12.37 8.73 22.26
N TRP A 158 -12.78 9.21 21.08
CA TRP A 158 -12.54 10.57 20.64
C TRP A 158 -13.74 11.45 20.92
N TYR A 159 -13.46 12.65 21.42
CA TYR A 159 -14.49 13.63 21.70
C TYR A 159 -14.10 14.98 21.09
N VAL A 160 -15.08 15.67 20.54
CA VAL A 160 -14.95 17.02 19.99
C VAL A 160 -15.67 18.00 20.92
N ARG A 161 -15.05 19.15 21.17
CA ARG A 161 -15.67 20.20 21.98
C ARG A 161 -16.69 20.97 21.13
N ASN A 162 -17.92 21.13 21.60
CA ASN A 162 -18.92 21.97 20.94
C ASN A 162 -18.79 23.46 21.31
N ALA A 163 -19.58 24.33 20.68
CA ALA A 163 -19.58 25.77 20.94
C ALA A 163 -19.96 26.14 22.39
N GLN A 164 -20.70 25.26 23.08
CA GLN A 164 -21.09 25.41 24.49
C GLN A 164 -20.01 24.91 25.46
N GLY A 165 -18.90 24.36 24.95
CA GLY A 165 -17.78 23.86 25.73
C GLY A 165 -17.93 22.41 26.21
N GLU A 166 -19.00 21.72 25.83
CA GLU A 166 -19.28 20.33 26.15
C GLU A 166 -18.49 19.39 25.23
N MET A 167 -18.15 18.20 25.74
CA MET A 167 -17.47 17.16 24.95
C MET A 167 -18.51 16.24 24.31
N VAL A 168 -18.51 16.19 22.97
CA VAL A 168 -19.40 15.36 22.16
C VAL A 168 -18.59 14.18 21.61
N PRO A 169 -18.98 12.92 21.88
CA PRO A 169 -18.36 11.75 21.25
C PRO A 169 -18.66 11.68 19.76
#